data_AF-A0A7W0S0B0-F1
#
_entry.id   AF-A0A7W0S0B0-F1
#
_cell.length_a   1.000
_cell.length_b   1.000
_cell.length_c   1.000
_cell.angle_alpha   90.00
_cell.angle_beta   90.00
_cell.angle_gamma   90.00
#
_symmetry.space_group_name_H-M   'P 1'
#
loop_
_entity.id
_entity.type
_entity.pdbx_description
1 polymer ?
#
loop_
_entity_poly.entity_id
_entity_poly.type
_entity_poly.pdbx_seq_one_letter_code
_entity_poly.pdbx_strand_id
1 'polypeptide(L)'
;MAAKADFTEDEWKALHKGATGAGLLVSVSDRGFFDSFKEAGALAKHLAGSRDDSSSELVRELVKTGGVGFGLTTSPEKVESETLEALRTAVAALEAKAPDELEHYRTFVVELAQSVAGAAEGGGAAEDAALERVRSALGGSAD
;
A
#
# COMPACT_ATOMS: atom_id res chain seq x y z
N MET A 1 -7.49 19.14 1.60
CA MET A 1 -7.38 18.09 2.62
C MET A 1 -8.66 17.29 2.58
N ALA A 2 -8.65 16.16 1.89
CA ALA A 2 -9.76 15.20 1.98
C ALA A 2 -9.57 14.32 3.22
N ALA A 3 -10.68 13.90 3.82
CA ALA A 3 -10.72 13.01 4.95
C ALA A 3 -11.63 11.82 4.64
N LYS A 4 -11.67 10.85 5.55
CA LYS A 4 -12.54 9.67 5.40
C LYS A 4 -14.00 10.02 5.09
N ALA A 5 -14.51 11.14 5.59
CA ALA A 5 -15.88 11.59 5.37
C ALA A 5 -16.20 11.99 3.91
N ASP A 6 -15.18 12.31 3.10
CA ASP A 6 -15.35 12.66 1.68
C ASP A 6 -15.52 11.40 0.79
N PHE A 7 -15.22 10.22 1.33
CA PHE A 7 -15.28 8.94 0.63
C PHE A 7 -16.40 8.06 1.17
N THR A 8 -16.92 7.19 0.30
CA THR A 8 -17.79 6.11 0.73
C THR A 8 -16.99 5.05 1.49
N GLU A 9 -17.69 4.17 2.22
CA GLU A 9 -17.03 3.07 2.94
C GLU A 9 -16.23 2.17 2.00
N ASP A 10 -16.75 1.89 0.80
CA ASP A 10 -16.08 1.07 -0.21
C ASP A 10 -14.83 1.74 -0.80
N GLU A 11 -14.90 3.04 -1.10
CA GLU A 11 -13.76 3.82 -1.58
C GLU A 11 -12.68 3.94 -0.50
N TRP A 12 -13.08 4.21 0.74
CA TRP A 12 -12.16 4.26 1.87
C TRP A 12 -11.47 2.92 2.09
N LYS A 13 -12.23 1.83 1.97
CA LYS A 13 -11.68 0.47 2.05
C LYS A 13 -10.71 0.18 0.91
N ALA A 14 -10.98 0.67 -0.29
CA ALA A 14 -10.06 0.56 -1.43
C ALA A 14 -8.77 1.35 -1.22
N LEU A 15 -8.86 2.60 -0.73
CA LEU A 15 -7.69 3.41 -0.35
C LEU A 15 -6.82 2.70 0.69
N HIS A 16 -7.45 2.18 1.74
CA HIS A 16 -6.75 1.47 2.80
C HIS A 16 -6.15 0.14 2.32
N LYS A 17 -6.93 -0.66 1.58
CA LYS A 17 -6.48 -1.96 1.04
C LYS A 17 -5.39 -1.80 -0.01
N GLY A 18 -5.46 -0.78 -0.86
CA GLY A 18 -4.44 -0.49 -1.86
C GLY A 18 -3.11 -0.12 -1.22
N ALA A 19 -3.13 0.80 -0.25
CA ALA A 19 -1.91 1.20 0.47
C ALA A 19 -1.28 0.04 1.24
N THR A 20 -2.05 -0.63 2.11
CA THR A 20 -1.53 -1.74 2.93
C THR A 20 -1.17 -2.96 2.08
N GLY A 21 -1.92 -3.20 1.01
CA GLY A 21 -1.64 -4.24 0.03
C GLY A 21 -0.37 -4.01 -0.76
N ALA A 22 0.01 -2.77 -1.05
CA ALA A 22 1.26 -2.48 -1.76
C ALA A 22 2.49 -2.90 -0.94
N GLY A 23 2.52 -2.59 0.35
CA GLY A 23 3.57 -3.07 1.26
C GLY A 23 3.56 -4.60 1.39
N LEU A 24 2.37 -5.20 1.46
CA LEU A 24 2.23 -6.66 1.50
C LEU A 24 2.68 -7.31 0.18
N LEU A 25 2.41 -6.70 -0.97
CA LEU A 25 2.79 -7.23 -2.27
C LEU A 25 4.31 -7.31 -2.42
N VAL A 26 5.03 -6.25 -2.02
CA VAL A 26 6.49 -6.27 -1.96
C VAL A 26 6.98 -7.36 -1.02
N SER A 27 6.38 -7.46 0.17
CA SER A 27 6.69 -8.50 1.17
C SER A 27 6.57 -9.92 0.59
N VAL A 28 5.46 -10.24 -0.07
CA VAL A 28 5.20 -11.60 -0.57
C VAL A 28 5.95 -11.91 -1.87
N SER A 29 6.49 -10.89 -2.54
CA SER A 29 7.24 -11.06 -3.80
C SER A 29 8.64 -11.60 -3.56
N ASP A 30 9.24 -11.31 -2.41
CA ASP A 30 10.47 -11.98 -1.99
C ASP A 30 10.15 -13.29 -1.26
N ARG A 31 10.62 -14.40 -1.83
CA ARG A 31 10.37 -15.75 -1.29
C ARG A 31 11.12 -15.99 0.02
N GLY A 32 12.26 -15.33 0.22
CA GLY A 32 13.02 -15.37 1.49
C GLY A 32 12.28 -14.61 2.59
N PHE A 33 11.71 -13.46 2.26
CA PHE A 33 10.88 -12.69 3.17
C PHE A 33 9.58 -13.42 3.52
N PHE A 34 8.85 -14.03 2.58
CA PHE A 34 7.59 -14.76 2.89
C PHE A 34 7.80 -15.91 3.89
N ASP A 35 8.93 -16.62 3.82
CA ASP A 35 9.30 -17.66 4.80
C ASP A 35 9.59 -17.04 6.18
N SER A 36 10.28 -15.89 6.23
CA SER A 36 10.46 -15.08 7.44
C SER A 36 9.17 -14.38 7.93
N PHE A 37 8.23 -14.09 7.03
CA PHE A 37 6.99 -13.35 7.27
C PHE A 37 5.93 -14.16 8.02
N LYS A 38 6.18 -15.47 8.16
CA LYS A 38 5.48 -16.31 9.14
C LYS A 38 5.62 -15.76 10.56
N GLU A 39 6.63 -14.92 10.81
CA GLU A 39 6.72 -14.02 11.95
C GLU A 39 5.96 -12.70 11.66
N ALA A 40 4.63 -12.74 11.70
CA ALA A 40 3.72 -11.60 11.52
C ALA A 40 4.01 -10.34 12.38
N GLY A 41 4.98 -10.40 13.30
CA GLY A 41 5.42 -9.29 14.15
C GLY A 41 6.34 -8.28 13.48
N ALA A 42 7.08 -8.65 12.41
CA ALA A 42 8.01 -7.73 11.75
C ALA A 42 7.28 -6.62 10.97
N LEU A 43 6.21 -6.97 10.24
CA LEU A 43 5.38 -6.01 9.52
C LEU A 43 4.71 -5.00 10.46
N ALA A 44 4.18 -5.47 11.60
CA ALA A 44 3.55 -4.60 12.60
C ALA A 44 4.53 -3.60 13.23
N LYS A 45 5.81 -3.98 13.38
CA LYS A 45 6.86 -3.11 13.92
C LYS A 45 7.31 -2.05 12.90
N HIS A 46 7.25 -2.36 11.61
CA HIS A 46 7.58 -1.41 10.54
C HIS A 46 6.44 -0.43 10.23
N LEU A 47 5.19 -0.90 10.24
CA LEU A 47 4.01 -0.04 10.08
C LEU A 47 3.91 1.04 11.18
N ALA A 48 4.47 0.76 12.36
CA ALA A 48 4.54 1.71 13.47
C ALA A 48 5.63 2.79 13.29
N GLY A 49 6.63 2.57 12.44
CA GLY A 49 7.73 3.51 12.17
C GLY A 49 7.35 4.62 11.19
N SER A 50 6.55 4.33 10.17
CA SER A 50 6.14 5.32 9.15
C SER A 50 4.97 6.22 9.57
N ARG A 51 4.62 6.24 10.87
CA ARG A 51 3.44 6.96 11.39
C ARG A 51 3.62 8.47 11.49
N ASP A 52 4.85 8.97 11.51
CA ASP A 52 5.16 10.33 11.99
C ASP A 52 5.24 11.41 10.88
N ASP A 53 5.52 11.03 9.63
CA ASP A 53 5.95 12.00 8.58
C ASP A 53 4.88 12.44 7.57
N SER A 54 3.65 11.92 7.65
CA SER A 54 2.64 12.22 6.64
C SER A 54 1.92 13.55 6.88
N SER A 55 2.11 14.49 5.95
CA SER A 55 1.51 15.83 5.95
C SER A 55 0.06 15.90 5.46
N SER A 56 -0.49 14.79 4.91
CA SER A 56 -1.88 14.71 4.46
C SER A 56 -2.80 14.10 5.53
N GLU A 57 -3.97 14.71 5.73
CA GLU A 57 -5.01 14.23 6.65
C GLU A 57 -5.59 12.90 6.20
N LEU A 58 -5.74 12.70 4.88
CA LEU A 58 -6.14 11.44 4.27
C LEU A 58 -5.19 10.31 4.68
N VAL A 59 -3.89 10.53 4.51
CA VAL A 59 -2.86 9.53 4.84
C VAL A 59 -2.86 9.21 6.34
N ARG A 60 -2.99 10.23 7.20
CA ARG A 60 -3.10 10.03 8.66
C ARG A 60 -4.28 9.16 9.04
N GLU A 61 -5.45 9.39 8.46
CA GLU A 61 -6.65 8.59 8.73
C GLU A 61 -6.52 7.15 8.20
N LEU A 62 -5.85 6.94 7.05
CA LEU A 62 -5.55 5.60 6.54
C LEU A 62 -4.66 4.83 7.51
N VAL A 63 -3.58 5.45 7.99
CA VAL A 63 -2.65 4.85 8.96
C VAL A 63 -3.33 4.58 10.33
N LYS A 64 -4.36 5.36 10.69
CA LYS A 64 -5.17 5.10 11.89
C LYS A 64 -6.16 3.95 11.73
N THR A 65 -6.65 3.70 10.50
CA THR A 65 -7.63 2.63 10.23
C THR A 65 -7.08 1.26 10.62
N GLY A 66 -5.79 1.01 10.37
CA GLY A 66 -5.07 -0.16 10.84
C GLY A 66 -5.51 -1.49 10.20
N GLY A 67 -4.68 -2.52 10.38
CA GLY A 67 -4.84 -3.81 9.69
C GLY A 67 -4.40 -3.75 8.24
N VAL A 68 -4.36 -4.91 7.56
CA VAL A 68 -3.81 -5.03 6.20
C VAL A 68 -4.89 -5.15 5.12
N GLY A 69 -6.18 -5.14 5.47
CA GLY A 69 -7.27 -5.33 4.50
C GLY A 69 -7.33 -6.73 3.84
N PHE A 70 -6.42 -7.63 4.22
CA PHE A 70 -6.31 -9.01 3.78
C PHE A 70 -6.51 -10.00 4.93
N GLY A 71 -7.13 -11.14 4.63
CA GLY A 71 -7.23 -12.24 5.59
C GLY A 71 -5.92 -13.00 5.70
N LEU A 72 -5.66 -13.61 6.87
CA LEU A 72 -4.45 -14.42 7.15
C LEU A 72 -4.25 -15.59 6.17
N THR A 73 -5.30 -16.03 5.47
CA THR A 73 -5.29 -17.14 4.51
C THR A 73 -5.27 -16.67 3.05
N THR A 74 -5.07 -15.38 2.81
CA THR A 74 -5.04 -14.83 1.44
C THR A 74 -3.76 -15.28 0.73
N SER A 75 -3.91 -15.94 -0.42
CA SER A 75 -2.79 -16.33 -1.27
C SER A 75 -2.06 -15.10 -1.84
N PRO A 76 -0.74 -15.17 -2.08
CA PRO A 76 0.04 -14.04 -2.61
C PRO A 76 -0.50 -13.52 -3.95
N GLU A 77 -0.93 -14.41 -4.84
CA GLU A 77 -1.56 -14.03 -6.12
C GLU A 77 -2.85 -13.21 -5.92
N LYS A 78 -3.63 -13.55 -4.89
CA LYS A 78 -4.85 -12.83 -4.56
C LYS A 78 -4.54 -11.49 -3.89
N VAL A 79 -3.51 -11.43 -3.05
CA VAL A 79 -2.99 -10.16 -2.52
C VAL A 79 -2.59 -9.24 -3.67
N GLU A 80 -1.81 -9.72 -4.64
CA GLU A 80 -1.42 -8.93 -5.81
C GLU A 80 -2.65 -8.40 -6.55
N SER A 81 -3.53 -9.30 -7.02
CA SER A 81 -4.66 -8.91 -7.86
C SER A 81 -5.60 -7.94 -7.16
N GLU A 82 -5.95 -8.20 -5.90
CA GLU A 82 -6.86 -7.33 -5.14
C GLU A 82 -6.19 -6.02 -4.72
N THR A 83 -4.87 -6.00 -4.51
CA THR A 83 -4.12 -4.75 -4.25
C THR A 83 -4.17 -3.86 -5.48
N LEU A 84 -3.84 -4.39 -6.65
CA LEU A 84 -3.83 -3.61 -7.89
C LEU A 84 -5.23 -3.09 -8.24
N GLU A 85 -6.28 -3.89 -8.02
CA GLU A 85 -7.67 -3.45 -8.19
C GLU A 85 -8.06 -2.34 -7.20
N ALA A 86 -7.68 -2.50 -5.92
CA ALA A 86 -7.91 -1.49 -4.90
C ALA A 86 -7.19 -0.17 -5.18
N LEU A 87 -5.93 -0.23 -5.67
CA LEU A 87 -5.15 0.95 -6.08
C LEU A 87 -5.81 1.71 -7.23
N ARG A 88 -6.29 1.01 -8.27
CA ARG A 88 -7.01 1.63 -9.38
C ARG A 88 -8.31 2.29 -8.93
N THR A 89 -9.05 1.62 -8.04
CA THR A 89 -10.30 2.16 -7.47
C THR A 89 -10.03 3.39 -6.61
N ALA A 90 -8.98 3.34 -5.79
CA ALA A 90 -8.53 4.46 -4.97
C ALA A 90 -8.12 5.67 -5.81
N VAL A 91 -7.34 5.46 -6.87
CA VAL A 91 -6.96 6.52 -7.82
C VAL A 91 -8.19 7.14 -8.46
N ALA A 92 -9.13 6.33 -8.98
CA ALA A 92 -10.35 6.85 -9.59
C ALA A 92 -11.21 7.67 -8.59
N ALA A 93 -11.31 7.22 -7.34
CA ALA A 93 -12.02 7.96 -6.30
C ALA A 93 -11.33 9.28 -5.94
N LEU A 94 -10.00 9.28 -5.87
CA LEU A 94 -9.19 10.48 -5.63
C LEU A 94 -9.30 11.45 -6.81
N GLU A 95 -9.15 11.00 -8.06
CA GLU A 95 -9.33 11.84 -9.24
C GLU A 95 -10.71 12.51 -9.28
N ALA A 96 -11.76 11.78 -8.89
CA ALA A 96 -13.12 12.29 -8.92
C ALA A 96 -13.46 13.27 -7.77
N LYS A 97 -12.89 13.06 -6.58
CA LYS A 97 -13.33 13.75 -5.35
C LYS A 97 -12.26 14.63 -4.71
N ALA A 98 -11.01 14.24 -4.83
CA ALA A 98 -9.87 14.85 -4.16
C ALA A 98 -8.60 14.78 -5.04
N PRO A 99 -8.60 15.42 -6.23
CA PRO A 99 -7.47 15.36 -7.15
C PRO A 99 -6.19 15.93 -6.52
N ASP A 100 -6.31 16.89 -5.59
CA ASP A 100 -5.19 17.43 -4.82
C ASP A 100 -4.56 16.44 -3.83
N GLU A 101 -5.27 15.37 -3.44
CA GLU A 101 -4.77 14.32 -2.54
C GLU A 101 -4.16 13.13 -3.30
N LEU A 102 -4.36 13.07 -4.61
CA LEU A 102 -3.91 11.96 -5.45
C LEU A 102 -2.39 11.80 -5.43
N GLU A 103 -1.64 12.88 -5.58
CA GLU A 103 -0.17 12.83 -5.51
C GLU A 103 0.31 12.41 -4.11
N HIS A 104 -0.30 12.96 -3.06
CA HIS A 104 0.01 12.57 -1.68
C HIS A 104 -0.23 11.08 -1.43
N TYR A 105 -1.34 10.52 -1.94
CA TYR A 105 -1.64 9.10 -1.83
C TYR A 105 -0.66 8.24 -2.63
N ARG A 106 -0.31 8.64 -3.87
CA ARG A 106 0.68 7.93 -4.70
C ARG A 106 2.03 7.86 -4.01
N THR A 107 2.54 8.99 -3.53
CA THR A 107 3.80 9.07 -2.80
C THR A 107 3.75 8.21 -1.55
N PHE A 108 2.68 8.31 -0.76
CA PHE A 108 2.51 7.49 0.44
C PHE A 108 2.56 5.98 0.16
N VAL A 109 1.84 5.51 -0.87
CA VAL A 109 1.81 4.08 -1.23
C VAL A 109 3.18 3.59 -1.69
N VAL A 110 3.89 4.38 -2.50
CA VAL A 110 5.23 4.05 -2.97
C VAL A 110 6.24 4.03 -1.82
N GLU A 111 6.23 5.05 -0.96
CA GLU A 111 7.09 5.13 0.23
C GLU A 111 6.85 3.95 1.17
N LEU A 112 5.58 3.58 1.39
CA LEU A 112 5.24 2.42 2.21
C LEU A 112 5.78 1.12 1.61
N ALA A 113 5.63 0.93 0.30
CA ALA A 113 6.14 -0.24 -0.40
C ALA A 113 7.69 -0.28 -0.39
N GLN A 114 8.35 0.87 -0.56
CA GLN A 114 9.81 1.00 -0.51
C GLN A 114 10.37 0.79 0.91
N SER A 115 9.70 1.30 1.93
CA SER A 115 10.07 1.07 3.33
C SER A 115 10.05 -0.41 3.67
N VAL A 116 9.08 -1.15 3.15
CA VAL A 116 9.01 -2.61 3.32
C VAL A 116 10.11 -3.32 2.52
N ALA A 117 10.37 -2.91 1.27
CA ALA A 117 11.47 -3.45 0.46
C ALA A 117 12.84 -3.24 1.15
N GLY A 118 13.11 -2.04 1.66
CA GLY A 118 14.36 -1.73 2.34
C GLY A 118 14.52 -2.41 3.70
N ALA A 119 13.43 -2.88 4.31
CA ALA A 119 13.44 -3.63 5.56
C ALA A 119 13.75 -5.11 5.36
N ALA A 120 13.38 -5.68 4.21
CA ALA A 120 13.92 -6.95 3.77
C ALA A 120 15.39 -6.69 3.39
N GLU A 121 16.37 -7.29 4.07
CA GLU A 121 17.81 -7.11 3.77
C GLU A 121 18.23 -7.67 2.39
N GLY A 122 17.32 -7.77 1.43
CA GLY A 122 17.50 -8.38 0.13
C GLY A 122 16.77 -7.64 -0.98
N GLY A 123 17.22 -6.41 -1.27
CA GLY A 123 16.86 -5.59 -2.44
C GLY A 123 16.98 -6.37 -3.76
N GLY A 124 15.95 -7.15 -4.07
CA GLY A 124 15.96 -8.16 -5.12
C GLY A 124 15.11 -7.77 -6.31
N ALA A 125 15.40 -8.33 -7.49
CA ALA A 125 14.65 -8.07 -8.72
C ALA A 125 13.13 -8.33 -8.60
N ALA A 126 12.69 -9.17 -7.65
CA ALA A 126 11.28 -9.42 -7.37
C ALA A 126 10.59 -8.24 -6.68
N GLU A 127 11.28 -7.55 -5.78
CA GLU A 127 10.77 -6.37 -5.06
C GLU A 127 10.67 -5.16 -5.99
N ASP A 128 11.70 -4.94 -6.83
CA ASP A 128 11.66 -3.94 -7.88
C ASP A 128 10.47 -4.18 -8.83
N ALA A 129 10.27 -5.43 -9.26
CA ALA A 129 9.14 -5.77 -10.10
C ALA A 129 7.78 -5.55 -9.39
N ALA A 130 7.71 -5.76 -8.07
CA ALA A 130 6.50 -5.48 -7.28
C ALA A 130 6.25 -3.97 -7.17
N LEU A 131 7.29 -3.17 -6.92
CA LEU A 131 7.22 -1.71 -6.89
C LEU A 131 6.78 -1.14 -8.24
N GLU A 132 7.29 -1.68 -9.35
CA GLU A 132 6.86 -1.29 -10.69
C GLU A 132 5.37 -1.58 -10.93
N ARG A 133 4.87 -2.75 -10.50
CA ARG A 133 3.43 -3.06 -10.59
C ARG A 133 2.57 -2.07 -9.80
N VAL A 134 2.99 -1.73 -8.58
CA VAL A 134 2.30 -0.75 -7.73
C VAL A 134 2.28 0.63 -8.41
N ARG A 135 3.43 1.10 -8.90
CA ARG A 135 3.54 2.37 -9.62
C ARG A 135 2.66 2.41 -10.87
N SER A 136 2.65 1.32 -11.65
CA SER A 136 1.79 1.18 -12.82
C SER A 136 0.30 1.23 -12.46
N ALA A 137 -0.12 0.55 -11.39
CA ALA A 137 -1.51 0.58 -10.93
C ALA A 137 -1.93 1.96 -10.40
N LEU A 138 -0.99 2.73 -9.87
CA LEU A 138 -1.21 4.12 -9.44
C LEU A 138 -1.34 5.10 -10.60
N GLY A 139 -1.07 4.68 -11.84
CA GLY A 139 -1.04 5.56 -13.02
C GLY A 139 0.32 6.25 -13.25
N GLY A 140 1.37 5.78 -12.57
CA GLY A 140 2.75 6.12 -12.91
C GLY A 140 3.15 5.36 -14.16
N SER A 141 2.91 5.94 -15.34
CA SER A 141 3.66 5.56 -16.52
C SER A 141 5.11 5.94 -16.28
N ALA A 142 6.00 4.96 -16.39
CA ALA A 142 7.39 5.24 -16.69
C ALA A 142 7.42 6.12 -17.95
N ASP A 143 7.93 7.33 -17.80
CA ASP A 143 8.49 8.11 -18.90
C ASP A 143 10.02 8.03 -18.78
#